data_AF-A0A926CCK4-F1
#
_entry.id   AF-A0A926CCK4-F1
#
_cell.length_a   1.000
_cell.length_b   1.000
_cell.length_c   1.000
_cell.angle_alpha   90.00
_cell.angle_beta   90.00
_cell.angle_gamma   90.00
#
_symmetry.space_group_name_H-M   'P 1'
#
loop_
_entity.id
_entity.type
_entity.pdbx_description
1 polymer ?
#
loop_
_entity_poly.entity_id
_entity_poly.type
_entity_poly.pdbx_seq_one_letter_code
_entity_poly.pdbx_strand_id
1 'polypeptide(L)'
;MAQHISNPDVRVQPQQDAAQPITLQAAPYLALSAAWVATCGSLFMSEVLGWTPCLLCWYQRILMYPLSLIITIGLLRRDRALPVYVLPLSLFGAGIAIYHYLLQKTTWLPPPACSTTVPCTADYINLLGFITVPFLALTAFLVISLAMVAMLWSRGNTAQTSDDAPSVGYDTVAIIGIAGAIVVSFVVAARLV
;
A
#
# COMPACT_ATOMS: atom_id res chain seq x y z
N MET A 1 53.94 -30.22 -24.86
CA MET A 1 52.91 -30.91 -24.04
C MET A 1 52.53 -30.00 -22.89
N ALA A 2 51.44 -29.25 -23.03
CA ALA A 2 50.74 -28.61 -21.93
C ALA A 2 49.25 -28.66 -22.29
N GLN A 3 48.56 -29.63 -21.72
CA GLN A 3 47.11 -29.76 -21.78
C GLN A 3 46.53 -28.73 -20.80
N HIS A 4 45.90 -27.68 -21.30
CA HIS A 4 45.11 -26.78 -20.45
C HIS A 4 43.63 -26.99 -20.75
N ILE A 5 43.06 -27.89 -19.96
CA ILE A 5 41.67 -27.97 -19.47
C ILE A 5 40.70 -27.03 -20.21
N SER A 6 40.00 -27.59 -21.21
CA SER A 6 38.68 -27.11 -21.62
C SER A 6 37.74 -27.30 -20.43
N ASN A 7 37.24 -26.21 -19.84
CA ASN A 7 36.17 -26.28 -18.84
C ASN A 7 34.83 -26.48 -19.59
N PRO A 8 34.18 -27.65 -19.49
CA PRO A 8 32.94 -27.91 -20.21
C PRO A 8 31.68 -27.38 -19.49
N ASP A 9 31.81 -26.67 -18.37
CA ASP A 9 30.66 -26.26 -17.53
C ASP A 9 30.36 -24.76 -17.50
N VAL A 10 30.82 -23.98 -18.49
CA VAL A 10 30.19 -22.68 -18.75
C VAL A 10 28.92 -22.93 -19.55
N ARG A 11 27.87 -23.40 -18.86
CA ARG A 11 26.51 -23.24 -19.37
C ARG A 11 26.22 -21.74 -19.34
N VAL A 12 26.52 -21.08 -20.46
CA VAL A 12 25.98 -19.75 -20.78
C VAL A 12 24.47 -19.94 -20.75
N GLN A 13 23.86 -19.68 -19.60
CA GLN A 13 22.42 -19.59 -19.53
C GLN A 13 22.04 -18.48 -20.51
N PRO A 14 21.15 -18.75 -21.47
CA PRO A 14 20.69 -17.72 -22.36
C PRO A 14 20.14 -16.62 -21.47
N GLN A 15 20.39 -15.38 -21.87
CA GLN A 15 19.72 -14.20 -21.38
C GLN A 15 18.21 -14.38 -21.58
N GLN A 16 17.61 -15.19 -20.71
CA GLN A 16 16.19 -15.25 -20.50
C GLN A 16 15.92 -13.95 -19.78
N ASP A 17 15.60 -12.96 -20.60
CA ASP A 17 14.65 -11.90 -20.29
C ASP A 17 13.58 -12.53 -19.41
N ALA A 18 13.83 -12.55 -18.10
CA ALA A 18 12.95 -13.13 -17.13
C ALA A 18 11.75 -12.20 -17.15
N ALA A 19 10.76 -12.57 -17.98
CA ALA A 19 9.41 -12.11 -17.86
C ALA A 19 9.03 -12.38 -16.40
N GLN A 20 9.29 -11.37 -15.56
CA GLN A 20 8.83 -11.34 -14.19
C GLN A 20 7.34 -11.66 -14.30
N PRO A 21 6.80 -12.63 -13.54
CA PRO A 21 5.39 -12.92 -13.63
C PRO A 21 4.63 -11.60 -13.44
N ILE A 22 3.67 -11.32 -14.33
CA ILE A 22 2.93 -10.03 -14.40
C ILE A 22 2.45 -9.58 -13.00
N THR A 23 2.15 -10.54 -12.14
CA THR A 23 1.75 -10.36 -10.74
C THR A 23 2.77 -9.61 -9.89
N LEU A 24 4.07 -9.78 -10.13
CA LEU A 24 5.12 -9.18 -9.33
C LEU A 24 5.46 -7.74 -9.76
N GLN A 25 5.33 -7.44 -11.05
CA GLN A 25 5.43 -6.07 -11.55
C GLN A 25 4.21 -5.23 -11.15
N ALA A 26 3.03 -5.85 -11.04
CA ALA A 26 1.79 -5.19 -10.66
C ALA A 26 1.71 -4.83 -9.16
N ALA A 27 2.34 -5.62 -8.27
CA ALA A 27 2.28 -5.44 -6.82
C ALA A 27 2.55 -4.00 -6.31
N PRO A 28 3.63 -3.31 -6.72
CA PRO A 28 3.89 -1.94 -6.28
C PRO A 28 2.86 -0.93 -6.81
N TYR A 29 2.33 -1.13 -8.02
CA TYR A 29 1.26 -0.28 -8.57
C TYR A 29 -0.07 -0.47 -7.82
N LEU A 30 -0.37 -1.71 -7.39
CA LEU A 30 -1.52 -1.99 -6.53
C LEU A 30 -1.38 -1.27 -5.18
N ALA A 31 -0.22 -1.36 -4.54
CA ALA A 31 0.05 -0.64 -3.29
C ALA A 31 -0.09 0.89 -3.45
N LEU A 32 0.44 1.44 -4.55
CA LEU A 32 0.33 2.86 -4.89
C LEU A 32 -1.15 3.27 -5.04
N SER A 33 -1.91 2.51 -5.82
CA SER A 33 -3.33 2.79 -6.07
C SER A 33 -4.14 2.74 -4.78
N ALA A 34 -3.95 1.72 -3.94
CA ALA A 34 -4.63 1.58 -2.66
C ALA A 34 -4.31 2.74 -1.71
N ALA A 35 -3.04 3.15 -1.62
CA ALA A 35 -2.63 4.26 -0.76
C ALA A 35 -3.22 5.60 -1.20
N TRP A 36 -3.22 5.89 -2.51
CA TRP A 36 -3.81 7.12 -3.05
C TRP A 36 -5.33 7.14 -2.95
N VAL A 37 -6.01 6.04 -3.28
CA VAL A 37 -7.48 5.93 -3.12
C VAL A 37 -7.88 6.10 -1.66
N ALA A 38 -7.17 5.47 -0.71
CA ALA A 38 -7.47 5.62 0.71
C ALA A 38 -7.23 7.06 1.21
N THR A 39 -6.15 7.70 0.76
CA THR A 39 -5.83 9.09 1.11
C THR A 39 -6.91 10.04 0.57
N CYS A 40 -7.17 10.00 -0.75
CA CYS A 40 -8.16 10.87 -1.38
C CYS A 40 -9.58 10.59 -0.87
N GLY A 41 -9.95 9.33 -0.67
CA GLY A 41 -11.25 8.95 -0.09
C GLY A 41 -11.43 9.48 1.32
N SER A 42 -10.39 9.41 2.16
CA SER A 42 -10.43 9.99 3.50
C SER A 42 -10.59 11.51 3.49
N LEU A 43 -9.92 12.23 2.56
CA LEU A 43 -10.10 13.68 2.43
C LEU A 43 -11.49 14.03 1.92
N PHE A 44 -11.98 13.29 0.91
CA PHE A 44 -13.29 13.52 0.31
C PHE A 44 -14.41 13.43 1.36
N MET A 45 -14.36 12.42 2.23
CA MET A 45 -15.34 12.27 3.31
C MET A 45 -15.32 13.45 4.30
N SER A 46 -14.14 14.01 4.62
CA SER A 46 -14.04 15.13 5.56
C SER A 46 -14.40 16.47 4.95
N GLU A 47 -13.90 16.77 3.74
CA GLU A 47 -14.04 18.10 3.14
C GLU A 47 -15.33 18.27 2.34
N VAL A 48 -15.79 17.21 1.65
CA VAL A 48 -16.96 17.28 0.76
C VAL A 48 -18.22 16.84 1.49
N LEU A 49 -18.17 15.71 2.20
CA LEU A 49 -19.32 15.17 2.94
C LEU A 49 -19.46 15.78 4.34
N GLY A 50 -18.48 16.54 4.81
CA GLY A 50 -18.49 17.20 6.13
C GLY A 50 -18.39 16.24 7.31
N TRP A 51 -17.92 15.00 7.11
CA TRP A 51 -17.82 14.02 8.18
C TRP A 51 -16.57 14.26 9.02
N THR A 52 -16.78 14.69 10.26
CA THR A 52 -15.70 14.90 11.23
C THR A 52 -15.10 13.55 11.64
N PRO A 53 -13.78 13.36 11.48
CA PRO A 53 -13.12 12.10 11.86
C PRO A 53 -13.08 11.94 13.38
N CYS A 54 -13.29 10.72 13.85
CA CYS A 54 -13.03 10.38 15.25
C CYS A 54 -11.52 10.27 15.53
N LEU A 55 -11.14 10.21 16.80
CA LEU A 55 -9.75 10.11 17.25
C LEU A 55 -9.01 8.89 16.65
N LEU A 56 -9.67 7.73 16.54
CA LEU A 56 -9.09 6.53 15.90
C LEU A 56 -8.90 6.71 14.39
N CYS A 57 -9.88 7.29 13.68
CA CYS A 57 -9.72 7.63 12.27
C CYS A 57 -8.59 8.62 12.05
N TRP A 58 -8.40 9.56 12.96
CA TRP A 58 -7.30 10.52 12.89
C TRP A 58 -5.93 9.83 12.97
N TYR A 59 -5.76 8.85 13.86
CA TYR A 59 -4.54 8.04 13.88
C TYR A 59 -4.34 7.24 12.59
N GLN A 60 -5.41 6.68 12.01
CA GLN A 60 -5.31 5.99 10.72
C GLN A 60 -4.86 6.94 9.60
N ARG A 61 -5.33 8.20 9.60
CA ARG A 61 -4.91 9.23 8.63
C ARG A 61 -3.42 9.56 8.74
N ILE A 62 -2.88 9.69 9.96
CA ILE A 62 -1.46 9.97 10.19
C ILE A 62 -0.57 8.86 9.65
N LEU A 63 -1.02 7.61 9.69
CA LEU A 63 -0.26 6.49 9.14
C LEU A 63 -0.44 6.38 7.62
N MET A 64 -1.64 6.65 7.10
CA MET A 64 -1.95 6.47 5.68
C MET A 64 -1.37 7.59 4.78
N TYR A 65 -1.36 8.85 5.24
CA TYR A 65 -0.97 9.98 4.36
C TYR A 65 0.53 9.98 4.03
N PRO A 66 1.45 9.70 4.97
CA PRO A 66 2.86 9.55 4.63
C PRO A 66 3.10 8.32 3.74
N LEU A 67 2.30 7.25 3.87
CA LEU A 67 2.45 6.04 3.07
C LEU A 67 2.26 6.30 1.57
N SER A 68 1.25 7.08 1.17
CA SER A 68 1.03 7.39 -0.25
C SER A 68 2.23 8.13 -0.86
N LEU A 69 2.83 9.07 -0.11
CA LEU A 69 4.03 9.78 -0.53
C LEU A 69 5.28 8.89 -0.54
N ILE A 70 5.52 8.12 0.53
CA ILE A 70 6.69 7.24 0.65
C ILE A 70 6.69 6.19 -0.46
N ILE A 71 5.54 5.57 -0.74
CA ILE A 71 5.39 4.59 -1.83
C ILE A 71 5.67 5.27 -3.17
N THR A 72 5.09 6.44 -3.44
CA THR A 72 5.31 7.18 -4.68
C THR A 72 6.80 7.51 -4.87
N ILE A 73 7.44 8.11 -3.87
CA ILE A 73 8.84 8.52 -3.93
C ILE A 73 9.77 7.31 -4.03
N GLY A 74 9.51 6.25 -3.26
CA GLY A 74 10.34 5.05 -3.30
C GLY A 74 10.22 4.29 -4.63
N LEU A 75 9.05 4.29 -5.28
CA LEU A 75 8.91 3.80 -6.66
C LEU A 75 9.69 4.69 -7.65
N LEU A 76 9.57 6.02 -7.56
CA LEU A 76 10.29 6.95 -8.44
C LEU A 76 11.82 6.85 -8.29
N ARG A 77 12.30 6.66 -7.06
CA ARG A 77 13.73 6.48 -6.75
C ARG A 77 14.23 5.05 -7.00
N ARG A 78 13.34 4.13 -7.39
CA ARG A 78 13.64 2.69 -7.53
C ARG A 78 14.29 2.11 -6.28
N ASP A 79 13.84 2.57 -5.11
CA ASP A 79 14.46 2.23 -3.84
C ASP A 79 14.21 0.77 -3.48
N ARG A 80 15.28 0.00 -3.33
CA ARG A 80 15.22 -1.37 -2.87
C ARG A 80 14.85 -1.41 -1.39
N ALA A 81 15.11 -0.42 -0.55
CA ALA A 81 14.70 -0.47 0.84
C ALA A 81 13.21 -0.17 1.09
N LEU A 82 12.41 0.14 0.06
CA LEU A 82 10.99 0.52 0.18
C LEU A 82 10.15 -0.37 1.14
N PRO A 83 10.15 -1.72 1.02
CA PRO A 83 9.32 -2.55 1.89
C PRO A 83 9.70 -2.45 3.37
N VAL A 84 10.94 -2.13 3.69
CA VAL A 84 11.44 -2.06 5.08
C VAL A 84 10.78 -0.91 5.84
N TYR A 85 10.49 0.21 5.17
CA TYR A 85 9.88 1.38 5.80
C TYR A 85 8.35 1.35 5.72
N VAL A 86 7.80 0.82 4.62
CA VAL A 86 6.34 0.79 4.38
C VAL A 86 5.64 -0.26 5.24
N LEU A 87 6.24 -1.45 5.37
CA LEU A 87 5.63 -2.58 6.06
C LEU A 87 5.30 -2.31 7.54
N PRO A 88 6.22 -1.81 8.40
CA PRO A 88 5.87 -1.51 9.79
C PRO A 88 4.75 -0.47 9.89
N LEU A 89 4.81 0.57 9.07
CA LEU A 89 3.81 1.64 9.08
C LEU A 89 2.42 1.13 8.66
N SER A 90 2.35 0.28 7.64
CA SER A 90 1.11 -0.37 7.20
C SER A 90 0.55 -1.34 8.25
N LEU A 91 1.41 -2.05 8.98
CA LEU A 91 1.02 -3.02 9.99
C LEU A 91 0.42 -2.35 11.24
N PHE A 92 1.03 -1.23 11.68
CA PHE A 92 0.44 -0.40 12.73
C PHE A 92 -0.93 0.16 12.31
N GLY A 93 -1.05 0.64 11.06
CA GLY A 93 -2.31 1.11 10.51
C GLY A 93 -3.39 0.03 10.49
N ALA A 94 -3.04 -1.18 10.06
CA ALA A 94 -3.93 -2.34 10.08
C ALA A 94 -4.37 -2.70 11.51
N GLY A 95 -3.46 -2.67 12.49
CA GLY A 95 -3.78 -2.92 13.89
C GLY A 95 -4.81 -1.94 14.46
N ILE A 96 -4.64 -0.64 14.19
CA ILE A 96 -5.60 0.40 14.59
C ILE A 96 -6.94 0.23 13.87
N ALA A 97 -6.92 -0.14 12.59
CA ALA A 97 -8.13 -0.36 11.80
C ALA A 97 -8.93 -1.59 12.30
N ILE A 98 -8.25 -2.68 12.65
CA ILE A 98 -8.85 -3.85 13.30
C ILE A 98 -9.49 -3.43 14.62
N TYR A 99 -8.74 -2.74 15.49
CA TYR A 99 -9.27 -2.27 16.77
C TYR A 99 -10.52 -1.40 16.59
N HIS A 100 -10.50 -0.46 15.64
CA HIS A 100 -11.64 0.41 15.34
C HIS A 100 -12.85 -0.38 14.83
N TYR A 101 -12.63 -1.34 13.93
CA TYR A 101 -13.68 -2.19 13.39
C TYR A 101 -14.34 -3.05 14.49
N LEU A 102 -13.53 -3.65 15.36
CA LEU A 102 -14.04 -4.40 16.51
C LEU A 102 -14.84 -3.50 17.46
N LEU A 103 -14.39 -2.27 17.70
CA LEU A 103 -15.08 -1.31 18.57
C LEU A 103 -16.45 -0.91 18.02
N GLN A 104 -16.63 -0.85 16.69
CA GLN A 104 -17.94 -0.59 16.07
C GLN A 104 -18.86 -1.80 16.11
N LYS A 105 -18.33 -3.01 15.89
CA LYS A 105 -19.14 -4.25 15.81
C LYS A 105 -19.39 -4.94 17.14
N THR A 106 -18.53 -4.70 18.14
CA THR A 106 -18.63 -5.32 19.46
C THR A 106 -18.80 -4.24 20.52
N THR A 107 -19.71 -4.47 21.46
CA THR A 107 -19.94 -3.59 22.61
C THR A 107 -19.02 -3.92 23.78
N TRP A 108 -18.13 -4.91 23.62
CA TRP A 108 -17.26 -5.42 24.68
C TRP A 108 -16.05 -4.53 24.94
N LEU A 109 -15.68 -3.67 23.99
CA LEU A 109 -14.58 -2.73 24.14
C LEU A 109 -15.11 -1.33 24.47
N PRO A 110 -14.77 -0.77 25.64
CA PRO A 110 -15.16 0.59 25.96
C PRO A 110 -14.44 1.58 25.02
N PRO A 111 -15.12 2.65 24.57
CA PRO A 111 -14.49 3.70 23.80
C PRO A 111 -13.39 4.39 24.62
N PRO A 112 -12.35 4.95 23.96
CA PRO A 112 -11.30 5.67 24.66
C PRO A 112 -11.88 6.81 25.51
N ALA A 113 -11.40 6.93 26.75
CA ALA A 113 -11.96 7.84 27.78
C ALA A 113 -11.89 9.33 27.40
N CYS A 114 -10.95 9.71 26.53
CA CYS A 114 -10.89 11.04 25.93
C CYS A 114 -11.56 11.01 24.55
N SER A 115 -12.86 11.29 24.51
CA SER A 115 -13.59 11.42 23.24
C SER A 115 -13.43 12.82 22.66
N THR A 116 -13.15 12.87 21.36
CA THR A 116 -13.37 14.06 20.52
C THR A 116 -14.86 14.39 20.45
N THR A 117 -15.24 15.53 19.87
CA THR A 117 -16.64 15.95 19.67
C THR A 117 -17.52 14.86 19.04
N VAL A 118 -16.94 13.91 18.30
CA VAL A 118 -17.62 12.74 17.73
C VAL A 118 -17.08 11.42 18.32
N PRO A 119 -17.96 10.49 18.74
CA PRO A 119 -17.56 9.19 19.28
C PRO A 119 -17.04 8.25 18.19
N CYS A 120 -16.08 7.38 18.54
CA CYS A 120 -15.51 6.38 17.61
C CYS A 120 -16.49 5.24 17.26
N THR A 121 -17.61 5.13 17.98
CA THR A 121 -18.70 4.19 17.71
C THR A 121 -19.68 4.71 16.66
N ALA A 122 -19.50 5.95 16.16
CA ALA A 122 -20.38 6.50 15.14
C ALA A 122 -20.10 5.88 13.76
N ASP A 123 -21.15 5.30 13.16
CA ASP A 123 -21.10 4.67 11.84
C ASP A 123 -21.73 5.59 10.78
N TYR A 124 -20.91 6.39 10.10
CA TYR A 124 -21.35 7.26 8.99
C TYR A 124 -21.71 6.49 7.72
N ILE A 125 -20.98 5.39 7.45
CA ILE A 125 -21.27 4.46 6.36
C ILE A 125 -21.46 3.08 6.97
N ASN A 126 -22.62 2.50 6.73
CA ASN A 126 -22.90 1.11 7.03
C ASN A 126 -23.57 0.45 5.82
N LEU A 127 -22.76 0.18 4.80
CA LEU A 127 -23.23 -0.48 3.59
C LEU A 127 -23.25 -2.00 3.84
N LEU A 128 -24.41 -2.63 3.65
CA LEU A 128 -24.66 -4.07 3.89
C LEU A 128 -24.46 -4.56 5.33
N GLY A 129 -24.41 -3.68 6.33
CA GLY A 129 -24.24 -4.10 7.73
C GLY A 129 -22.80 -4.47 8.11
N PHE A 130 -21.84 -4.44 7.16
CA PHE A 130 -20.46 -4.89 7.35
C PHE A 130 -19.41 -3.91 6.82
N ILE A 131 -19.69 -3.21 5.71
CA ILE A 131 -18.73 -2.28 5.10
C ILE A 131 -18.81 -0.94 5.82
N THR A 132 -17.88 -0.74 6.75
CA THR A 132 -17.68 0.54 7.46
C THR A 132 -16.39 1.22 7.00
N VAL A 133 -16.24 2.50 7.33
CA VAL A 133 -15.03 3.28 7.04
C VAL A 133 -13.74 2.61 7.55
N PRO A 134 -13.66 2.11 8.81
CA PRO A 134 -12.46 1.41 9.27
C PRO A 134 -12.22 0.08 8.55
N PHE A 135 -13.26 -0.60 8.05
CA PHE A 135 -13.08 -1.80 7.23
C PHE A 135 -12.41 -1.46 5.89
N LEU A 136 -12.83 -0.38 5.23
CA LEU A 136 -12.19 0.10 4.00
C LEU A 136 -10.71 0.46 4.24
N ALA A 137 -10.43 1.17 5.32
CA ALA A 137 -9.05 1.48 5.71
C ALA A 137 -8.21 0.22 5.98
N LEU A 138 -8.79 -0.77 6.68
CA LEU A 138 -8.16 -2.06 6.93
C LEU A 138 -7.80 -2.77 5.62
N THR A 139 -8.73 -2.84 4.66
CA THR A 139 -8.46 -3.48 3.36
C THR A 139 -7.32 -2.78 2.62
N ALA A 140 -7.26 -1.45 2.64
CA ALA A 140 -6.17 -0.70 2.01
C ALA A 140 -4.81 -1.02 2.67
N PHE A 141 -4.73 -1.00 4.01
CA PHE A 141 -3.50 -1.36 4.71
C PHE A 141 -3.07 -2.81 4.42
N LEU A 142 -4.01 -3.76 4.40
CA LEU A 142 -3.71 -5.15 4.07
C LEU A 142 -3.19 -5.33 2.64
N VAL A 143 -3.80 -4.66 1.66
CA VAL A 143 -3.31 -4.68 0.27
C VAL A 143 -1.88 -4.14 0.18
N ILE A 144 -1.59 -3.02 0.87
CA ILE A 144 -0.24 -2.45 0.92
C ILE A 144 0.74 -3.43 1.59
N SER A 145 0.39 -4.01 2.74
CA SER A 145 1.24 -4.97 3.45
C SER A 145 1.52 -6.21 2.59
N LEU A 146 0.49 -6.78 1.97
CA LEU A 146 0.64 -7.97 1.10
C LEU A 146 1.51 -7.67 -0.11
N ALA A 147 1.35 -6.49 -0.74
CA ALA A 147 2.19 -6.08 -1.85
C ALA A 147 3.67 -5.92 -1.43
N MET A 148 3.94 -5.32 -0.26
CA MET A 148 5.31 -5.20 0.26
C MET A 148 5.92 -6.56 0.61
N VAL A 149 5.13 -7.47 1.21
CA VAL A 149 5.56 -8.84 1.49
C VAL A 149 5.88 -9.58 0.20
N ALA A 150 5.01 -9.50 -0.82
CA ALA A 150 5.27 -10.10 -2.12
C ALA A 150 6.58 -9.59 -2.76
N MET A 151 6.87 -8.29 -2.62
CA MET A 151 8.14 -7.70 -3.06
C MET A 151 9.36 -8.19 -2.27
N LEU A 152 9.21 -8.51 -0.97
CA LEU A 152 10.29 -9.09 -0.17
C LEU A 152 10.54 -10.55 -0.53
N TRP A 153 9.48 -11.32 -0.76
CA TRP A 153 9.57 -12.75 -1.08
C TRP A 153 10.23 -12.96 -2.44
N SER A 154 9.91 -12.14 -3.44
CA SER A 154 10.56 -12.22 -4.74
C SER A 154 12.04 -11.89 -4.73
N ARG A 155 12.48 -11.01 -3.82
CA ARG A 155 13.90 -10.70 -3.64
C ARG A 155 14.67 -11.87 -3.06
N GLY A 156 14.08 -12.58 -2.08
CA GLY A 156 14.67 -13.79 -1.51
C GLY A 156 14.99 -14.83 -2.60
N ASN A 157 14.11 -14.94 -3.59
CA ASN A 157 14.28 -15.87 -4.72
C ASN A 157 15.29 -15.37 -5.77
N THR A 158 15.52 -14.05 -5.87
CA THR A 158 16.43 -13.43 -6.87
C THR A 158 17.86 -13.28 -6.35
N ALA A 159 18.05 -13.20 -5.02
CA ALA A 159 19.38 -13.07 -4.39
C ALA A 159 20.31 -14.29 -4.62
N GLN A 160 19.76 -15.40 -5.12
CA GLN A 160 20.52 -16.61 -5.43
C GLN A 160 21.11 -16.60 -6.86
N THR A 161 20.76 -15.59 -7.67
CA THR A 161 21.23 -15.41 -9.05
C THR A 161 21.96 -14.08 -9.19
N SER A 162 23.29 -14.10 -8.98
CA SER A 162 24.33 -13.17 -9.50
C SER A 162 24.23 -11.66 -9.17
N ASP A 163 25.41 -11.06 -8.95
CA ASP A 163 25.70 -9.63 -8.65
C ASP A 163 25.16 -8.59 -9.67
N ASP A 164 24.34 -9.00 -10.63
CA ASP A 164 23.71 -8.19 -11.66
C ASP A 164 22.20 -8.11 -11.43
N ALA A 165 21.78 -7.61 -10.26
CA ALA A 165 20.36 -7.43 -9.98
C ALA A 165 19.76 -6.42 -10.99
N PRO A 166 18.82 -6.84 -11.86
CA PRO A 166 18.29 -5.98 -12.91
C PRO A 166 17.65 -4.74 -12.27
N SER A 167 17.88 -3.58 -12.87
CA SER A 167 17.16 -2.36 -12.52
C SER A 167 15.68 -2.59 -12.85
N VAL A 168 14.86 -2.89 -11.84
CA VAL A 168 13.41 -2.99 -12.01
C VAL A 168 12.93 -1.63 -12.53
N GLY A 169 12.66 -1.57 -13.82
CA GLY A 169 12.24 -0.36 -14.50
C GLY A 169 10.79 -0.06 -14.19
N TYR A 170 10.51 0.63 -13.08
CA TYR A 170 9.19 1.23 -12.90
C TYR A 170 9.00 2.32 -13.96
N ASP A 171 7.83 2.31 -14.60
CA ASP A 171 7.45 3.34 -15.55
C ASP A 171 6.98 4.57 -14.77
N THR A 172 7.80 5.61 -14.80
CA THR A 172 7.50 6.90 -14.16
C THR A 172 6.21 7.51 -14.69
N VAL A 173 5.89 7.31 -15.98
CA VAL A 173 4.63 7.77 -16.58
C VAL A 173 3.45 7.04 -15.95
N ALA A 174 3.56 5.73 -15.73
CA ALA A 174 2.54 4.95 -15.05
C ALA A 174 2.34 5.39 -13.60
N ILE A 175 3.42 5.64 -12.84
CA ILE A 175 3.35 6.08 -11.44
C ILE A 175 2.61 7.42 -11.32
N ILE A 176 3.07 8.42 -12.08
CA ILE A 176 2.49 9.77 -12.05
C ILE A 176 1.08 9.75 -12.64
N GLY A 177 0.86 8.96 -13.69
CA GLY A 177 -0.44 8.77 -14.33
C GLY A 177 -1.47 8.19 -13.37
N ILE A 178 -1.14 7.15 -12.61
CA ILE A 178 -2.04 6.53 -11.61
C ILE A 178 -2.36 7.53 -10.49
N ALA A 179 -1.34 8.13 -9.88
CA ALA A 179 -1.54 9.09 -8.79
C ALA A 179 -2.38 10.30 -9.26
N GLY A 180 -2.03 10.86 -10.42
CA GLY A 180 -2.74 11.97 -11.03
C GLY A 180 -4.19 11.62 -11.39
N ALA A 181 -4.43 10.45 -12.00
CA ALA A 181 -5.78 10.01 -12.35
C ALA A 181 -6.67 9.85 -11.12
N ILE A 182 -6.15 9.29 -10.02
CA ILE A 182 -6.90 9.15 -8.76
C ILE A 182 -7.26 10.53 -8.20
N VAL A 183 -6.27 11.43 -8.09
CA VAL A 183 -6.51 12.79 -7.57
C VAL A 183 -7.53 13.54 -8.43
N VAL A 184 -7.36 13.53 -9.76
CA VAL A 184 -8.30 14.18 -10.68
C VAL A 184 -9.70 13.59 -10.54
N SER A 185 -9.82 12.26 -10.45
CA SER A 185 -11.13 11.60 -10.27
C SER A 185 -11.85 12.08 -9.01
N PHE A 186 -11.14 12.17 -7.88
CA PHE A 186 -11.72 12.67 -6.63
C PHE A 186 -12.04 14.16 -6.66
N VAL A 187 -11.20 14.97 -7.32
CA VAL A 187 -11.46 16.41 -7.50
C VAL A 187 -12.69 16.64 -8.38
N VAL A 188 -12.82 15.90 -9.48
CA VAL A 188 -14.00 15.97 -10.36
C VAL A 188 -15.23 15.52 -9.59
N ALA A 189 -15.17 14.39 -8.88
CA ALA A 189 -16.27 13.93 -8.03
C ALA A 189 -16.69 14.99 -7.00
N ALA A 190 -15.73 15.69 -6.39
CA ALA A 190 -15.99 16.76 -5.41
C ALA A 190 -16.65 18.01 -6.01
N ARG A 191 -16.61 18.18 -7.34
CA ARG A 191 -17.33 19.27 -8.04
C ARG A 191 -18.71 18.87 -8.51
N LEU A 192 -19.00 17.57 -8.56
CA LEU A 192 -20.27 17.02 -9.05
C LEU A 192 -21.29 16.77 -7.93
N VAL A 193 -20.82 16.71 -6.68
CA VAL A 193 -21.64 16.57 -5.45
C VAL A 193 -21.89 17.94 -4.85
#